data_AF-A0A084ZP97-F1
#
_entry.id   AF-A0A084ZP97-F1
#
_cell.length_a   1.000
_cell.length_b   1.000
_cell.length_c   1.000
_cell.angle_alpha   90.00
_cell.angle_beta   90.00
_cell.angle_gamma   90.00
#
_symmetry.space_group_name_H-M   'P 1'
#
loop_
_entity.id
_entity.type
_entity.pdbx_description
1 polymer ?
#
loop_
_entity_poly.entity_id
_entity_poly.type
_entity_poly.pdbx_seq_one_letter_code
_entity_poly.pdbx_strand_id
1 'polypeptide(L)'
;MGKKAHAAFTGVTAGTDLLAVSASAGDVGVRLTSDLGTNIAINGPAWQSGNLVQGDNVLHFKAMLKTIAPAAPATVTVNEGDFTGQANFTLSYL
;
A
#
# COMPACT_ATOMS: atom_id res chain seq x y z
N MET A 1 15.92 19.14 14.94
CA MET A 1 14.90 18.31 14.26
C MET A 1 15.16 16.86 14.65
N GLY A 2 14.13 16.09 15.03
CA GLY A 2 14.28 14.68 15.38
C GLY A 2 14.55 13.81 14.15
N LYS A 3 15.20 12.66 14.33
CA LYS A 3 15.44 11.67 13.27
C LYS A 3 14.12 11.00 12.87
N LYS A 4 13.98 10.66 11.59
CA LYS A 4 12.76 10.04 11.03
C LYS A 4 13.10 8.80 10.23
N ALA A 5 12.16 7.87 10.19
CA ALA A 5 12.19 6.72 9.30
C ALA A 5 11.37 7.03 8.03
N HIS A 6 11.82 6.48 6.91
CA HIS A 6 11.16 6.56 5.63
C HIS A 6 10.81 5.15 5.14
N ALA A 7 9.55 4.91 4.80
CA ALA A 7 9.06 3.62 4.34
C ALA A 7 8.52 3.72 2.92
N ALA A 8 9.05 2.89 2.01
CA ALA A 8 8.55 2.77 0.66
C ALA A 8 8.06 1.34 0.40
N PHE A 9 6.99 1.22 -0.38
CA PHE A 9 6.45 -0.07 -0.81
C PHE A 9 6.49 -0.15 -2.33
N THR A 10 7.08 -1.22 -2.85
CA THR A 10 7.17 -1.45 -4.31
C THR A 10 6.57 -2.80 -4.69
N GLY A 11 6.05 -2.90 -5.91
CA GLY A 11 5.39 -4.12 -6.37
C GLY A 11 4.67 -3.91 -7.70
N VAL A 12 3.98 -4.96 -8.15
CA VAL A 12 3.10 -4.88 -9.33
C VAL A 12 1.87 -4.08 -8.95
N THR A 13 1.50 -3.08 -9.75
CA THR A 13 0.36 -2.20 -9.46
C THR A 13 -0.90 -2.64 -10.20
N ALA A 14 -2.04 -2.43 -9.56
CA ALA A 14 -3.36 -2.49 -10.16
C ALA A 14 -3.95 -1.07 -10.16
N GLY A 15 -3.89 -0.37 -11.29
CA GLY A 15 -4.22 1.05 -11.34
C GLY A 15 -3.13 1.94 -10.73
N THR A 16 -3.52 3.10 -10.21
CA THR A 16 -2.59 4.19 -9.81
C THR A 16 -2.04 4.08 -8.38
N ASP A 17 -2.69 3.35 -7.47
CA ASP A 17 -2.29 3.31 -6.06
C ASP A 17 -2.64 2.00 -5.32
N LEU A 18 -2.98 0.94 -6.06
CA LEU A 18 -3.26 -0.37 -5.47
C LEU A 18 -2.16 -1.36 -5.85
N LEU A 19 -1.84 -2.24 -4.92
CA LEU A 19 -1.04 -3.41 -5.17
C LEU A 19 -1.90 -4.43 -5.93
N ALA A 20 -1.34 -4.97 -7.01
CA ALA A 20 -1.98 -6.07 -7.72
C ALA A 20 -2.07 -7.31 -6.81
N VAL A 21 -3.17 -8.01 -6.94
CA VAL A 21 -3.37 -9.33 -6.35
C VAL A 21 -3.43 -10.37 -7.47
N SER A 22 -3.46 -11.66 -7.12
CA SER A 22 -3.62 -12.75 -8.09
C SER A 22 -4.75 -12.48 -9.08
N ALA A 23 -4.49 -12.73 -10.37
CA ALA A 23 -5.38 -12.37 -11.49
C ALA A 23 -6.79 -12.99 -11.41
N SER A 24 -7.00 -14.02 -10.58
CA SER A 24 -8.30 -14.64 -10.34
C SER A 24 -9.31 -13.74 -9.63
N ALA A 25 -8.87 -12.74 -8.85
CA ALA A 25 -9.75 -11.93 -8.00
C ALA A 25 -10.60 -10.88 -8.74
N GLY A 26 -10.31 -10.62 -10.02
CA GLY A 26 -10.99 -9.61 -10.83
C GLY A 26 -10.45 -8.18 -10.59
N ASP A 27 -11.35 -7.20 -10.60
CA ASP A 27 -11.07 -5.76 -10.55
C ASP A 27 -10.82 -5.25 -9.13
N VAL A 28 -9.92 -5.91 -8.40
CA VAL A 28 -9.55 -5.53 -7.03
C VAL A 28 -8.03 -5.46 -6.86
N GLY A 29 -7.60 -4.64 -5.91
CA GLY A 29 -6.22 -4.57 -5.46
C GLY A 29 -6.14 -4.23 -3.98
N VAL A 30 -4.94 -4.22 -3.42
CA VAL A 30 -4.71 -3.87 -2.01
C VAL A 30 -4.24 -2.43 -1.89
N ARG A 31 -4.97 -1.64 -1.12
CA ARG A 31 -4.63 -0.29 -0.66
C ARG A 31 -3.76 -0.40 0.58
N LEU A 32 -2.64 0.32 0.63
CA LEU A 32 -1.86 0.51 1.85
C LEU A 32 -2.10 1.91 2.43
N THR A 33 -2.29 2.00 3.74
CA THR A 33 -2.34 3.28 4.45
C THR A 33 -1.48 3.25 5.71
N SER A 34 -1.05 4.40 6.20
CA SER A 34 -0.55 4.50 7.57
C SER A 34 -1.70 4.33 8.58
N ASP A 35 -1.35 4.22 9.87
CA ASP A 35 -2.28 4.25 11.00
C ASP A 35 -3.21 5.47 11.00
N LEU A 36 -2.67 6.64 10.65
CA LEU A 36 -3.36 7.93 10.48
C LEU A 36 -4.25 8.00 9.22
N GLY A 37 -4.29 6.95 8.41
CA GLY A 37 -5.12 6.89 7.19
C GLY A 37 -4.48 7.54 5.96
N THR A 38 -3.22 8.00 6.05
CA THR A 38 -2.50 8.52 4.88
C THR A 38 -2.26 7.41 3.87
N ASN A 39 -2.65 7.64 2.61
CA ASN A 39 -2.42 6.69 1.52
C ASN A 39 -0.93 6.47 1.28
N ILE A 40 -0.52 5.22 1.11
CA ILE A 40 0.85 4.85 0.75
C ILE A 40 0.81 4.27 -0.65
N ALA A 41 1.24 5.07 -1.61
CA ALA A 41 1.26 4.65 -3.01
C ALA A 41 2.32 3.58 -3.26
N ILE A 42 1.93 2.51 -3.95
CA ILE A 42 2.86 1.49 -4.44
C ILE A 42 3.73 2.10 -5.54
N ASN A 43 5.05 1.86 -5.48
CA ASN A 43 6.07 2.48 -6.34
C ASN A 43 6.08 4.02 -6.27
N GLY A 44 5.48 4.60 -5.22
CA GLY A 44 5.46 6.04 -4.98
C GLY A 44 6.59 6.52 -4.07
N PRO A 45 6.56 7.82 -3.71
CA PRO A 45 7.47 8.38 -2.73
C PRO A 45 7.36 7.68 -1.37
N ALA A 46 8.47 7.65 -0.62
CA ALA A 46 8.48 7.08 0.72
C ALA A 46 7.59 7.89 1.67
N TRP A 47 6.78 7.18 2.45
CA TRP A 47 6.09 7.73 3.62
C TRP A 47 7.11 8.10 4.71
N GLN A 48 6.82 9.14 5.49
CA GLN A 48 7.68 9.63 6.56
C GLN A 48 7.05 9.41 7.93
N SER A 49 7.82 8.89 8.88
CA SER A 49 7.38 8.77 10.27
C SER A 49 7.36 10.10 11.01
N GLY A 50 6.79 10.07 12.21
CA GLY A 50 7.10 11.05 13.26
C GLY A 50 8.56 10.96 13.71
N ASN A 51 8.93 11.78 14.70
CA ASN A 51 10.27 11.72 15.30
C ASN A 51 10.46 10.36 16.00
N LEU A 52 11.59 9.71 15.72
CA LEU A 52 12.00 8.49 16.39
C LEU A 52 12.49 8.79 17.80
N VAL A 53 12.27 7.84 18.70
CA VAL A 53 12.81 7.86 20.06
C VAL A 53 13.90 6.82 20.23
N GLN A 54 14.70 6.95 21.29
CA GLN A 54 15.70 5.94 21.63
C GLN A 54 15.03 4.62 21.98
N GLY A 55 15.54 3.51 21.42
CA GLY A 55 14.97 2.18 21.59
C GLY A 55 14.04 1.77 20.45
N ASP A 56 13.09 0.90 20.76
CA ASP A 56 12.21 0.32 19.75
C ASP A 56 11.15 1.31 19.29
N ASN A 57 10.95 1.38 17.97
CA ASN A 57 9.92 2.18 17.35
C ASN A 57 9.09 1.26 16.46
N VAL A 58 7.76 1.30 16.61
CA VAL A 58 6.83 0.49 15.83
C VAL A 58 6.16 1.36 14.78
N LEU A 59 6.21 0.93 13.52
CA LEU A 59 5.53 1.59 12.40
C LEU A 59 4.28 0.80 12.05
N HIS A 60 3.11 1.45 12.14
CA HIS A 60 1.83 0.81 11.89
C HIS A 60 1.31 1.16 10.48
N PHE A 61 1.00 0.11 9.72
CA PHE A 61 0.38 0.20 8.39
C PHE A 61 -0.89 -0.65 8.35
N LYS A 62 -1.82 -0.28 7.47
CA LYS A 62 -3.05 -1.02 7.20
C LYS A 62 -3.08 -1.43 5.74
N ALA A 63 -3.56 -2.64 5.47
CA ALA A 63 -3.82 -3.15 4.14
C ALA A 63 -5.32 -3.43 4.00
N MET A 64 -5.92 -2.96 2.91
CA MET A 64 -7.37 -3.10 2.67
C MET A 64 -7.62 -3.47 1.22
N LEU A 65 -8.54 -4.40 0.97
CA LEU A 65 -9.01 -4.68 -0.38
C LEU A 65 -9.80 -3.47 -0.91
N LYS A 66 -9.58 -3.10 -2.17
CA LYS A 66 -10.31 -2.02 -2.83
C LYS A 66 -10.51 -2.33 -4.30
N THR A 67 -11.69 -1.98 -4.82
CA THR A 67 -12.01 -2.10 -6.25
C THR A 67 -11.15 -1.14 -7.06
N ILE A 68 -10.67 -1.62 -8.21
CA ILE A 68 -10.00 -0.79 -9.22
C ILE A 68 -11.09 0.03 -9.91
N ALA A 69 -10.99 1.36 -9.84
CA ALA A 69 -11.95 2.21 -10.53
C ALA A 69 -11.77 2.05 -12.05
N PRO A 70 -12.83 1.71 -12.81
CA PRO A 70 -12.71 1.61 -14.26
C PRO A 70 -12.55 3.00 -14.88
N ALA A 71 -11.81 3.07 -15.99
CA ALA A 71 -11.51 4.33 -16.69
C ALA A 71 -12.72 4.97 -17.40
N ALA A 72 -13.84 4.26 -17.48
CA ALA A 72 -15.10 4.63 -18.15
C ALA A 72 -16.26 3.91 -17.40
N PRO A 73 -17.55 4.20 -17.65
CA PRO A 73 -18.62 3.42 -17.03
C PRO A 73 -18.52 1.96 -17.48
N ALA A 74 -17.92 1.14 -16.62
CA ALA A 74 -17.77 -0.29 -16.79
C ALA A 74 -18.17 -0.97 -15.49
N THR A 75 -18.72 -2.18 -15.63
CA THR A 75 -19.06 -3.02 -14.49
C THR A 75 -17.76 -3.46 -13.81
N VAL A 76 -17.66 -3.22 -12.50
CA VAL A 76 -16.57 -3.79 -11.67
C VAL A 76 -16.89 -5.27 -11.45
N THR A 77 -15.97 -6.15 -11.84
CA THR A 77 -16.11 -7.59 -11.63
C THR A 77 -15.24 -8.02 -10.46
N VAL A 78 -15.84 -8.54 -9.40
CA VAL A 78 -15.12 -9.15 -8.28
C VAL A 78 -15.46 -10.62 -8.27
N ASN A 79 -14.44 -11.48 -8.36
CA ASN A 79 -14.64 -12.92 -8.29
C ASN A 79 -14.39 -13.40 -6.86
N GLU A 80 -15.20 -14.33 -6.40
CA GLU A 80 -14.96 -15.02 -5.13
C GLU A 80 -13.74 -15.93 -5.22
N GLY A 81 -12.96 -15.96 -4.15
CA GLY A 81 -11.79 -16.83 -4.02
C GLY A 81 -10.66 -16.20 -3.24
N ASP A 82 -9.67 -17.04 -2.93
CA ASP A 82 -8.46 -16.58 -2.28
C ASP A 82 -7.64 -15.68 -3.20
N PHE A 83 -6.97 -14.71 -2.60
CA PHE A 83 -6.05 -13.84 -3.31
C PHE A 83 -4.75 -13.65 -2.53
N THR A 84 -3.69 -13.34 -3.26
CA THR A 84 -2.39 -12.96 -2.67
C THR A 84 -1.86 -11.73 -3.38
N GLY A 85 -1.39 -10.75 -2.61
CA GLY A 85 -0.64 -9.59 -3.11
C GLY A 85 0.73 -9.57 -2.45
N GLN A 86 1.76 -9.20 -3.21
CA GLN A 86 3.14 -9.15 -2.73
C GLN A 86 3.74 -7.78 -3.00
N ALA A 87 4.23 -7.13 -1.95
CA ALA A 87 5.01 -5.90 -2.01
C ALA A 87 6.34 -6.08 -1.31
N ASN A 88 7.37 -5.41 -1.82
CA ASN A 88 8.63 -5.22 -1.13
C ASN A 88 8.52 -4.01 -0.21
N PHE A 89 9.10 -4.12 0.97
CA PHE A 89 9.21 -3.03 1.94
C PHE A 89 10.66 -2.56 2.02
N THR A 90 10.87 -1.26 1.82
CA THR A 90 12.18 -0.63 1.97
C THR A 90 12.11 0.42 3.07
N LEU A 91 13.01 0.29 4.04
CA LEU A 91 13.19 1.25 5.13
C LEU A 91 14.49 2.03 4.94
N SER A 92 14.43 3.35 5.09
CA SER A 92 15.62 4.22 5.09
C SER A 92 15.59 5.23 6.23
N TYR A 93 16.79 5.66 6.64
CA TYR A 93 17.00 6.67 7.68
C TYR A 93 17.77 7.85 7.08
N LEU A 94 17.25 9.06 7.24
CA LEU A 94 17.86 10.32 6.81
C LEU A 94 18.08 11.23 8.05
#